data_AF-A0A382XSR3-F1
#
_entry.id   AF-A0A382XSR3-F1
#
_cell.length_a   1.000
_cell.length_b   1.000
_cell.length_c   1.000
_cell.angle_alpha   90.00
_cell.angle_beta   90.00
_cell.angle_gamma   90.00
#
_symmetry.space_group_name_H-M   'P 1'
#
loop_
_entity.id
_entity.type
_entity.pdbx_description
1 polymer ?
#
loop_
_entity_poly.entity_id
_entity_poly.type
_entity_poly.pdbx_seq_one_letter_code
_entity_poly.pdbx_strand_id
1 'polypeptide(L)'
;MRKMLVLLTSVLFITSVYAEEFTPGADFSIDNVLNFTGNSNFTDFTTNNDGSYALGAGSVFSGLDFDGDSLFEILFSIDESLPPGGFDPGKLGVYLYEADGSGGFTHVWHWITPEPGNSLPGLNYGDIDMDGNYEIYFGVPPAVGANDNTWGTNIFEQGADGTFPAAPTLRWLHGMANTDNFRPASYAIADVDGDGKQELVTVDRGTK
;
A
#
# COMPACT_ATOMS: atom_id res chain seq x y z
N MET A 1 49.06 -30.54 -50.48
CA MET A 1 47.60 -30.78 -50.50
C MET A 1 47.26 -31.86 -49.48
N ARG A 2 46.70 -31.50 -48.33
CA ARG A 2 46.03 -32.44 -47.43
C ARG A 2 44.87 -31.66 -46.79
N LYS A 3 43.66 -31.88 -47.30
CA LYS A 3 42.44 -31.27 -46.76
C LYS A 3 42.16 -31.95 -45.42
N MET A 4 42.30 -31.23 -44.31
CA MET A 4 41.79 -31.68 -43.01
C MET A 4 40.32 -31.27 -42.93
N LEU A 5 39.45 -32.28 -42.94
CA LEU A 5 38.05 -32.13 -42.63
C LEU A 5 37.95 -31.93 -41.11
N VAL A 6 37.59 -30.72 -40.68
CA VAL A 6 37.24 -30.44 -39.29
C VAL A 6 35.75 -30.73 -39.14
N LEU A 7 35.42 -31.75 -38.34
CA LEU A 7 34.05 -32.08 -37.98
C LEU A 7 33.75 -31.39 -36.63
N LEU A 8 32.96 -30.32 -36.65
CA LEU A 8 32.39 -29.77 -35.40
C LEU A 8 31.18 -30.61 -35.00
N THR A 9 31.32 -31.39 -33.94
CA THR A 9 30.19 -31.99 -33.22
C THR A 9 29.64 -30.97 -32.23
N SER A 10 28.54 -30.32 -32.61
CA SER A 10 27.74 -29.48 -31.71
C SER A 10 26.87 -30.39 -30.84
N VAL A 11 27.12 -30.45 -29.54
CA VAL A 11 26.20 -31.07 -28.57
C VAL A 11 25.22 -29.99 -28.14
N LEU A 12 23.98 -30.07 -28.64
CA LEU A 12 22.87 -29.30 -28.07
C LEU A 12 22.44 -30.00 -26.78
N PHE A 13 22.69 -29.37 -25.63
CA PHE A 13 22.02 -29.72 -24.38
C PHE A 13 20.62 -29.09 -24.42
N ILE A 14 19.63 -29.89 -24.81
CA ILE A 14 18.22 -29.54 -24.58
C ILE A 14 17.96 -29.93 -23.11
N THR A 15 18.06 -28.97 -22.20
CA THR A 15 17.49 -29.15 -20.87
C THR A 15 15.97 -29.01 -21.03
N SER A 16 15.26 -30.14 -21.10
CA SER A 16 13.84 -30.14 -20.82
C SER A 16 13.67 -29.76 -19.35
N VAL A 17 13.38 -28.48 -19.07
CA VAL A 17 12.87 -28.09 -17.77
C VAL A 17 11.47 -28.70 -17.69
N TYR A 18 11.38 -29.91 -17.16
CA TYR A 18 10.11 -30.41 -16.67
C TYR A 18 9.78 -29.50 -15.49
N ALA A 19 8.68 -28.76 -15.57
CA ALA A 19 8.08 -28.19 -14.38
C ALA A 19 7.74 -29.39 -13.49
N GLU A 20 8.51 -29.59 -12.42
CA GLU A 20 8.13 -30.55 -11.39
C GLU A 20 6.71 -30.19 -10.94
N GLU A 21 5.87 -31.22 -10.79
CA GLU A 21 4.47 -31.03 -10.40
C GLU A 21 4.43 -30.18 -9.14
N PHE A 22 3.70 -29.07 -9.16
CA PHE A 22 3.47 -28.25 -7.97
C PHE A 22 2.90 -29.16 -6.86
N THR A 23 3.71 -29.44 -5.83
CA THR A 23 3.28 -30.18 -4.65
C THR A 23 2.73 -29.17 -3.62
N PRO A 24 1.40 -29.08 -3.43
CA PRO A 24 0.84 -28.14 -2.46
C PRO A 24 1.35 -28.51 -1.05
N GLY A 25 2.12 -27.60 -0.44
CA GLY A 25 2.61 -27.73 0.94
C GLY A 25 4.04 -28.29 1.11
N ALA A 26 4.75 -28.65 0.04
CA ALA A 26 6.20 -28.97 0.14
C ALA A 26 7.10 -27.76 -0.14
N ASP A 27 6.64 -26.82 -0.99
CA ASP A 27 7.44 -25.69 -1.49
C ASP A 27 6.93 -24.31 -1.04
N PHE A 28 6.06 -24.27 -0.03
CA PHE A 28 5.51 -23.02 0.51
C PHE A 28 5.82 -22.92 2.00
N SER A 29 6.74 -22.02 2.36
CA SER A 29 6.96 -21.57 3.73
C SER A 29 6.41 -20.17 3.92
N ILE A 30 5.79 -19.93 5.09
CA ILE A 30 5.48 -18.58 5.54
C ILE A 30 6.64 -18.16 6.44
N ASP A 31 7.43 -17.21 5.95
CA ASP A 31 8.61 -16.74 6.69
C ASP A 31 8.24 -15.68 7.73
N ASN A 32 7.15 -14.93 7.50
CA ASN A 32 6.69 -13.90 8.43
C ASN A 32 5.16 -13.73 8.43
N VAL A 33 4.60 -13.33 9.58
CA VAL A 33 3.18 -12.99 9.76
C VAL A 33 3.08 -11.73 10.62
N LEU A 34 2.54 -10.66 10.05
CA LEU A 34 2.17 -9.47 10.81
C LEU A 34 0.77 -9.66 11.39
N ASN A 35 0.68 -9.76 12.72
CA ASN A 35 -0.60 -9.87 13.44
C ASN A 35 -0.90 -8.57 14.19
N PHE A 36 -2.13 -8.06 14.03
CA PHE A 36 -2.58 -6.82 14.67
C PHE A 36 -3.00 -7.04 16.13
N THR A 37 -3.42 -8.25 16.49
CA THR A 37 -3.91 -8.53 17.84
C THR A 37 -2.76 -8.50 18.85
N GLY A 38 -2.85 -7.61 19.84
CA GLY A 38 -1.81 -7.43 20.85
C GLY A 38 -0.56 -6.69 20.37
N ASN A 39 -0.54 -6.20 19.12
CA ASN A 39 0.55 -5.37 18.61
C ASN A 39 0.31 -3.91 19.03
N SER A 40 1.32 -3.32 19.69
CA SER A 40 1.26 -1.95 20.22
C SER A 40 1.13 -0.88 19.15
N ASN A 41 1.45 -1.19 17.89
CA ASN A 41 1.38 -0.23 16.79
C ASN A 41 -0.06 0.03 16.32
N PHE A 42 -1.04 -0.73 16.82
CA PHE A 42 -2.46 -0.63 16.43
C PHE A 42 -3.35 -0.10 17.56
N THR A 43 -2.77 0.43 18.65
CA THR A 43 -3.53 0.87 19.84
C THR A 43 -4.41 2.08 19.65
N ASP A 44 -4.22 2.80 18.54
CA ASP A 44 -5.04 3.97 18.19
C ASP A 44 -6.40 3.58 17.60
N PHE A 45 -6.56 2.30 17.22
CA PHE A 45 -7.84 1.70 16.90
C PHE A 45 -8.55 1.24 18.17
N THR A 46 -9.87 1.20 18.07
CA THR A 46 -10.77 0.79 19.12
C THR A 46 -10.69 -0.71 19.32
N THR A 47 -10.58 -1.12 20.58
CA THR A 47 -10.62 -2.54 20.97
C THR A 47 -12.06 -2.96 21.28
N ASN A 48 -12.38 -4.20 20.94
CA ASN A 48 -13.57 -4.90 21.39
C ASN A 48 -13.49 -5.15 22.91
N ASN A 49 -14.63 -5.51 23.51
CA ASN A 49 -14.72 -5.81 24.95
C ASN A 49 -13.77 -6.95 25.41
N ASP A 50 -13.32 -7.80 24.49
CA ASP A 50 -12.36 -8.88 24.75
C ASP A 50 -10.89 -8.49 24.48
N GLY A 51 -10.63 -7.21 24.17
CA GLY A 51 -9.31 -6.68 23.85
C GLY A 51 -8.81 -6.97 22.43
N SER A 52 -9.61 -7.62 21.58
CA SER A 52 -9.30 -7.80 20.16
C SER A 52 -9.58 -6.53 19.36
N TYR A 53 -9.02 -6.42 18.15
CA TYR A 53 -9.42 -5.37 17.20
C TYR A 53 -10.28 -5.97 16.08
N ALA A 54 -11.29 -5.23 15.61
CA ALA A 54 -12.00 -5.53 14.37
C ALA A 54 -11.36 -4.72 13.24
N LEU A 55 -10.23 -5.22 12.71
CA LEU A 55 -9.49 -4.57 11.62
C LEU A 55 -9.46 -5.48 10.41
N GLY A 56 -9.65 -4.90 9.22
CA GLY A 56 -9.26 -5.54 7.98
C GLY A 56 -8.15 -4.75 7.28
N ALA A 57 -7.25 -5.49 6.64
CA ALA A 57 -6.29 -4.92 5.70
C ALA A 57 -6.92 -4.85 4.31
N GLY A 58 -6.72 -3.74 3.62
CA GLY A 58 -7.23 -3.49 2.26
C GLY A 58 -6.13 -3.66 1.22
N SER A 59 -5.59 -2.52 0.75
CA SER A 59 -4.47 -2.48 -0.20
C SER A 59 -3.16 -2.83 0.49
N VAL A 60 -2.31 -3.61 -0.18
CA VAL A 60 -0.96 -3.98 0.26
C VAL A 60 -0.01 -3.83 -0.91
N PHE A 61 1.05 -3.05 -0.71
CA PHE A 61 2.18 -2.90 -1.61
C PHE A 61 3.45 -3.39 -0.89
N SER A 62 4.38 -3.97 -1.63
CA SER A 62 5.60 -4.57 -1.09
C SER A 62 6.76 -4.38 -2.06
N GLY A 63 7.99 -4.43 -1.56
CA GLY A 63 9.18 -4.24 -2.40
C GLY A 63 9.46 -2.77 -2.70
N LEU A 64 8.97 -1.89 -1.83
CA LEU A 64 9.21 -0.45 -1.85
C LEU A 64 10.59 -0.18 -1.28
N ASP A 65 11.28 0.89 -1.69
CA ASP A 65 12.58 1.30 -1.13
C ASP A 65 12.53 2.82 -0.97
N PHE A 66 11.72 3.28 -0.03
CA PHE A 66 11.43 4.70 0.12
C PHE A 66 12.66 5.48 0.59
N ASP A 67 13.46 4.93 1.50
CA ASP A 67 14.65 5.61 2.04
C ASP A 67 15.96 5.27 1.30
N GLY A 68 15.92 4.30 0.38
CA GLY A 68 17.02 3.95 -0.52
C GLY A 68 18.12 3.11 0.12
N ASP A 69 17.85 2.44 1.25
CA ASP A 69 18.81 1.63 1.98
C ASP A 69 18.84 0.14 1.53
N SER A 70 17.97 -0.24 0.58
CA SER A 70 17.77 -1.61 0.07
C SER A 70 17.15 -2.60 1.08
N LEU A 71 16.55 -2.10 2.15
CA LEU A 71 15.67 -2.83 3.05
C LEU A 71 14.21 -2.50 2.71
N PHE A 72 13.62 -3.33 1.85
CA PHE A 72 12.36 -2.95 1.24
C PHE A 72 11.17 -2.86 2.21
N GLU A 73 10.31 -1.86 2.04
CA GLU A 73 9.10 -1.67 2.83
C GLU A 73 7.85 -2.35 2.26
N ILE A 74 6.88 -2.51 3.16
CA ILE A 74 5.49 -2.90 2.92
C ILE A 74 4.60 -1.75 3.35
N LEU A 75 3.80 -1.25 2.42
CA LEU A 75 2.79 -0.20 2.64
C LEU A 75 1.40 -0.83 2.57
N PHE A 76 0.57 -0.64 3.59
CA PHE A 76 -0.79 -1.18 3.58
C PHE A 76 -1.81 -0.30 4.28
N SER A 77 -3.07 -0.43 3.87
CA SER A 77 -4.20 0.25 4.50
C SER A 77 -4.89 -0.66 5.51
N ILE A 78 -5.34 -0.07 6.61
CA ILE A 78 -6.18 -0.68 7.64
C ILE A 78 -7.54 0.01 7.66
N ASP A 79 -8.58 -0.77 7.91
CA ASP A 79 -9.96 -0.33 8.00
C ASP A 79 -10.65 -0.97 9.22
N GLU A 80 -11.04 -0.12 10.17
CA GLU A 80 -11.73 -0.48 11.41
C GLU A 80 -13.23 -0.77 11.20
N SER A 81 -13.78 -0.44 10.04
CA SER A 81 -15.21 -0.65 9.76
C SER A 81 -15.54 -2.03 9.21
N LEU A 82 -14.52 -2.85 8.93
CA LEU A 82 -14.71 -4.15 8.31
C LEU A 82 -15.28 -5.19 9.29
N PRO A 83 -16.15 -6.10 8.79
CA PRO A 83 -16.74 -7.14 9.62
C PRO A 83 -15.71 -8.23 10.00
N PRO A 84 -15.94 -8.97 11.11
CA PRO A 84 -17.06 -8.85 12.04
C PRO A 84 -16.83 -7.79 13.12
N GLY A 85 -17.85 -6.99 13.43
CA GLY A 85 -17.84 -6.09 14.59
C GLY A 85 -17.10 -4.77 14.42
N GLY A 86 -16.70 -4.41 13.20
CA GLY A 86 -16.10 -3.12 12.90
C GLY A 86 -17.03 -1.92 13.18
N PHE A 87 -16.42 -0.77 13.43
CA PHE A 87 -17.13 0.49 13.70
C PHE A 87 -17.58 1.14 12.38
N ASP A 88 -18.85 1.52 12.27
CA ASP A 88 -19.38 2.21 11.07
C ASP A 88 -20.07 3.53 11.47
N PRO A 89 -19.44 4.70 11.26
CA PRO A 89 -18.11 4.90 10.65
C PRO A 89 -16.97 4.47 11.59
N GLY A 90 -15.81 4.16 11.02
CA GLY A 90 -14.63 3.66 11.74
C GLY A 90 -13.35 4.38 11.29
N LYS A 91 -12.30 4.33 12.11
CA LYS A 91 -10.99 4.87 11.73
C LYS A 91 -10.37 4.05 10.60
N LEU A 92 -9.62 4.74 9.75
CA LEU A 92 -8.84 4.14 8.68
C LEU A 92 -7.36 4.47 8.94
N GLY A 93 -6.46 3.59 8.54
CA GLY A 93 -5.03 3.81 8.70
C GLY A 93 -4.23 3.41 7.47
N VAL A 94 -3.02 3.96 7.40
CA VAL A 94 -1.97 3.56 6.46
C VAL A 94 -0.71 3.29 7.27
N TYR A 95 -0.07 2.16 7.02
CA TYR A 95 1.08 1.68 7.77
C TYR A 95 2.22 1.34 6.83
N LEU A 96 3.42 1.68 7.26
CA LEU A 96 4.69 1.35 6.62
C LEU A 96 5.53 0.51 7.59
N TYR A 97 5.95 -0.66 7.11
CA TYR A 97 6.87 -1.56 7.79
C TYR A 97 8.05 -1.84 6.87
N GLU A 98 9.27 -1.80 7.41
CA GLU A 98 10.53 -1.96 6.69
C GLU A 98 11.20 -3.27 7.04
N ALA A 99 11.87 -3.91 6.09
CA ALA A 99 12.63 -5.13 6.36
C ALA A 99 13.76 -4.86 7.37
N ASP A 100 13.96 -5.75 8.36
CA ASP A 100 15.02 -5.58 9.37
C ASP A 100 16.38 -6.19 8.97
N GLY A 101 16.49 -6.68 7.73
CA GLY A 101 17.66 -7.39 7.20
C GLY A 101 17.87 -8.81 7.76
N SER A 102 17.01 -9.27 8.67
CA SER A 102 17.08 -10.58 9.35
C SER A 102 15.85 -11.47 9.07
N GLY A 103 15.05 -11.12 8.06
CA GLY A 103 13.81 -11.81 7.69
C GLY A 103 12.57 -11.31 8.45
N GLY A 104 12.73 -10.26 9.25
CA GLY A 104 11.65 -9.57 9.96
C GLY A 104 11.27 -8.25 9.30
N PHE A 105 10.23 -7.63 9.87
CA PHE A 105 9.78 -6.29 9.50
C PHE A 105 9.56 -5.45 10.75
N THR A 106 10.02 -4.21 10.72
CA THR A 106 9.88 -3.24 11.81
C THR A 106 8.93 -2.12 11.38
N HIS A 107 8.10 -1.64 12.31
CA HIS A 107 7.26 -0.46 12.06
C HIS A 107 8.16 0.78 11.94
N VAL A 108 7.99 1.54 10.85
CA VAL A 108 8.76 2.77 10.61
C VAL A 108 7.88 4.00 10.55
N TRP A 109 6.65 3.87 10.05
CA TRP A 109 5.72 4.99 9.96
C TRP A 109 4.27 4.49 9.88
N HIS A 110 3.34 5.31 10.37
CA HIS A 110 1.92 5.13 10.07
C HIS A 110 1.18 6.45 10.22
N TRP A 111 -0.02 6.52 9.64
CA TRP A 111 -0.99 7.55 9.93
C TRP A 111 -2.38 6.95 10.06
N ILE A 112 -3.19 7.50 10.96
CA ILE A 112 -4.57 7.07 11.21
C ILE A 112 -5.46 8.30 11.13
N THR A 113 -6.66 8.11 10.57
CA THR A 113 -7.64 9.18 10.47
C THR A 113 -7.97 9.72 11.86
N PRO A 114 -7.91 11.06 12.07
CA PRO A 114 -8.26 11.66 13.34
C PRO A 114 -9.74 11.47 13.69
N GLU A 115 -10.62 11.42 12.68
CA GLU A 115 -12.05 11.19 12.83
C GLU A 115 -12.49 9.96 12.02
N PRO A 116 -13.48 9.19 12.49
CA PRO A 116 -13.94 7.99 11.82
C PRO A 116 -14.64 8.30 10.49
N GLY A 117 -14.33 7.52 9.47
CA GLY A 117 -14.86 7.65 8.11
C GLY A 117 -15.57 6.39 7.62
N ASN A 118 -16.03 6.44 6.38
CA ASN A 118 -16.60 5.28 5.72
C ASN A 118 -15.51 4.29 5.29
N SER A 119 -15.85 2.99 5.30
CA SER A 119 -14.99 1.85 4.93
C SER A 119 -14.28 1.98 3.59
N LEU A 120 -13.28 1.13 3.34
CA LEU A 120 -12.58 0.87 2.07
C LEU A 120 -11.85 2.12 1.56
N PRO A 121 -10.77 2.52 2.24
CA PRO A 121 -9.91 3.61 1.80
C PRO A 121 -9.16 3.24 0.51
N GLY A 122 -8.89 4.26 -0.31
CA GLY A 122 -7.96 4.13 -1.42
C GLY A 122 -6.51 4.30 -0.95
N LEU A 123 -5.58 3.59 -1.58
CA LEU A 123 -4.15 3.72 -1.29
C LEU A 123 -3.35 3.59 -2.59
N ASN A 124 -2.37 4.46 -2.76
CA ASN A 124 -1.27 4.29 -3.70
C ASN A 124 -0.05 5.12 -3.23
N TYR A 125 1.06 5.01 -3.94
CA TYR A 125 2.27 5.80 -3.76
C TYR A 125 2.90 6.15 -5.11
N GLY A 126 3.82 7.11 -5.12
CA GLY A 126 4.65 7.46 -6.27
C GLY A 126 5.22 8.86 -6.14
N ASP A 127 6.18 9.19 -7.00
CA ASP A 127 6.83 10.50 -7.11
C ASP A 127 6.15 11.29 -8.25
N ILE A 128 5.18 12.14 -7.91
CA ILE A 128 4.37 12.86 -8.90
C ILE A 128 5.08 14.08 -9.47
N ASP A 129 5.94 14.73 -8.68
CA ASP A 129 6.61 15.97 -9.07
C ASP A 129 8.05 15.75 -9.57
N MET A 130 8.50 14.48 -9.58
CA MET A 130 9.77 14.00 -10.09
C MET A 130 10.99 14.57 -9.35
N ASP A 131 10.85 14.83 -8.04
CA ASP A 131 11.93 15.36 -7.23
C ASP A 131 12.82 14.27 -6.58
N GLY A 132 12.39 13.01 -6.69
CA GLY A 132 13.08 11.83 -6.16
C GLY A 132 12.67 11.45 -4.73
N ASN A 133 11.85 12.25 -4.07
CA ASN A 133 11.08 11.84 -2.90
C ASN A 133 9.76 11.23 -3.37
N TYR A 134 9.16 10.37 -2.56
CA TYR A 134 7.89 9.75 -2.90
C TYR A 134 6.74 10.35 -2.08
N GLU A 135 5.53 10.25 -2.63
CA GLU A 135 4.31 10.55 -1.90
C GLU A 135 3.47 9.29 -1.63
N ILE A 136 2.74 9.32 -0.52
CA ILE A 136 1.65 8.38 -0.24
C ILE A 136 0.31 9.08 -0.43
N TYR A 137 -0.58 8.44 -1.20
CA TYR A 137 -1.94 8.91 -1.50
C TYR A 137 -2.97 8.06 -0.78
N PHE A 138 -3.55 8.59 0.30
CA PHE A 138 -4.51 7.88 1.13
C PHE A 138 -5.92 8.48 1.05
N GLY A 139 -6.83 7.79 0.37
CA GLY A 139 -8.22 8.19 0.18
C GLY A 139 -9.11 7.80 1.34
N VAL A 140 -9.69 8.80 2.01
CA VAL A 140 -10.62 8.62 3.13
C VAL A 140 -12.04 8.96 2.64
N PRO A 141 -12.93 7.97 2.52
CA PRO A 141 -14.32 8.22 2.15
C PRO A 141 -15.06 9.09 3.18
N PRO A 142 -15.92 10.02 2.73
CA PRO A 142 -16.71 10.87 3.62
C PRO A 142 -17.79 10.06 4.34
N ALA A 143 -18.00 10.36 5.62
CA ALA A 143 -19.10 9.97 6.46
C ALA A 143 -19.69 11.25 7.07
N VAL A 144 -20.81 11.71 6.50
CA VAL A 144 -21.42 13.00 6.82
C VAL A 144 -21.73 13.10 8.31
N GLY A 145 -21.22 14.14 8.96
CA GLY A 145 -21.35 14.38 10.41
C GLY A 145 -20.28 13.69 11.27
N ALA A 146 -19.40 12.87 10.69
CA ALA A 146 -18.31 12.21 11.41
C ALA A 146 -16.93 12.76 11.00
N ASN A 147 -16.60 12.76 9.71
CA ASN A 147 -15.29 13.19 9.20
C ASN A 147 -15.37 14.37 8.20
N ASP A 148 -16.33 15.27 8.40
CA ASP A 148 -16.64 16.38 7.49
C ASP A 148 -15.43 17.25 7.12
N ASN A 149 -14.45 17.35 8.03
CA ASN A 149 -13.23 18.13 7.86
C ASN A 149 -11.98 17.27 7.67
N THR A 150 -12.09 15.97 7.45
CA THR A 150 -10.95 15.03 7.42
C THR A 150 -11.04 13.96 6.32
N TRP A 151 -12.13 13.93 5.56
CA TRP A 151 -12.28 13.13 4.32
C TRP A 151 -11.51 13.72 3.13
N GLY A 152 -11.35 12.92 2.07
CA GLY A 152 -10.65 13.27 0.83
C GLY A 152 -9.37 12.46 0.62
N THR A 153 -8.53 12.88 -0.32
CA THR A 153 -7.19 12.29 -0.51
C THR A 153 -6.20 13.03 0.38
N ASN A 154 -5.73 12.37 1.43
CA ASN A 154 -4.62 12.82 2.26
C ASN A 154 -3.31 12.41 1.57
N ILE A 155 -2.46 13.39 1.30
CA ILE A 155 -1.18 13.22 0.59
C ILE A 155 -0.07 13.47 1.60
N PHE A 156 0.91 12.57 1.65
CA PHE A 156 2.08 12.66 2.52
C PHE A 156 3.31 12.71 1.62
N GLU A 157 3.92 13.89 1.55
CA GLU A 157 5.19 14.12 0.87
C GLU A 157 6.34 13.64 1.75
N GLN A 158 7.24 12.84 1.20
CA GLN A 158 8.42 12.38 1.93
C GLN A 158 9.40 13.55 2.11
N GLY A 159 9.99 13.65 3.30
CA GLY A 159 11.05 14.60 3.57
C GLY A 159 12.35 14.19 2.88
N ALA A 160 13.24 15.16 2.67
CA ALA A 160 14.58 14.91 2.11
C ALA A 160 15.48 13.96 2.94
N ASP A 161 15.02 13.54 4.13
CA ASP A 161 15.66 12.54 4.98
C ASP A 161 15.09 11.12 4.80
N GLY A 162 14.21 10.92 3.81
CA GLY A 162 13.58 9.63 3.53
C GLY A 162 12.36 9.34 4.41
N THR A 163 11.94 10.26 5.28
CA THR A 163 10.85 9.99 6.24
C THR A 163 9.53 10.66 5.86
N PHE A 164 8.40 10.02 6.20
CA PHE A 164 7.07 10.62 6.01
C PHE A 164 6.63 11.47 7.22
N PRO A 165 5.92 12.57 7.00
CA PRO A 165 5.45 13.45 8.06
C PRO A 165 4.31 12.82 8.87
N ALA A 166 4.12 13.29 10.11
CA ALA A 166 3.05 12.81 11.01
C ALA A 166 1.64 13.31 10.61
N ALA A 167 1.54 14.24 9.66
CA ALA A 167 0.29 14.78 9.15
C ALA A 167 0.36 14.94 7.63
N PRO A 168 -0.77 14.89 6.92
CA PRO A 168 -0.79 15.09 5.47
C PRO A 168 -0.22 16.47 5.12
N THR A 169 0.67 16.52 4.12
CA THR A 169 1.19 17.78 3.58
C THR A 169 0.13 18.50 2.75
N LEU A 170 -0.75 17.73 2.11
CA LEU A 170 -1.91 18.25 1.40
C LEU A 170 -3.11 17.34 1.63
N ARG A 171 -4.30 17.93 1.63
CA ARG A 171 -5.55 17.20 1.49
C ARG A 171 -6.36 17.73 0.33
N TRP A 172 -6.62 16.85 -0.63
CA TRP A 172 -7.34 17.18 -1.85
C TRP A 172 -8.78 16.65 -1.80
N LEU A 173 -9.75 17.55 -2.09
CA LEU A 173 -11.18 17.24 -2.03
C LEU A 173 -11.80 17.02 -3.42
N HIS A 174 -11.00 17.03 -4.50
CA HIS A 174 -11.47 16.79 -5.87
C HIS A 174 -12.57 17.75 -6.35
N GLY A 175 -12.68 18.93 -5.74
CA GLY A 175 -13.77 19.88 -6.01
C GLY A 175 -15.16 19.39 -5.57
N MET A 176 -15.21 18.33 -4.74
CA MET A 176 -16.44 17.72 -4.23
C MET A 176 -16.75 18.21 -2.81
N ALA A 177 -18.01 18.09 -2.40
CA ALA A 177 -18.45 18.20 -1.02
C ALA A 177 -18.56 16.82 -0.36
N ASN A 178 -18.52 16.75 0.97
CA ASN A 178 -18.73 15.49 1.71
C ASN A 178 -20.08 14.83 1.37
N THR A 179 -21.11 15.64 1.10
CA THR A 179 -22.46 15.18 0.73
C THR A 179 -22.53 14.55 -0.66
N ASP A 180 -21.52 14.76 -1.52
CA ASP A 180 -21.45 14.09 -2.82
C ASP A 180 -21.11 12.60 -2.68
N ASN A 181 -20.73 12.16 -1.47
CA ASN A 181 -20.37 10.77 -1.16
C ASN A 181 -19.26 10.23 -2.09
N PHE A 182 -18.35 11.10 -2.53
CA PHE A 182 -17.19 10.72 -3.34
C PHE A 182 -16.25 9.82 -2.52
N ARG A 183 -16.07 8.57 -2.94
CA ARG A 183 -15.24 7.57 -2.24
C ARG A 183 -14.04 7.20 -3.12
N PRO A 184 -12.89 7.87 -2.95
CA PRO A 184 -11.68 7.51 -3.68
C PRO A 184 -11.30 6.07 -3.32
N ALA A 185 -11.26 5.18 -4.31
CA ALA A 185 -11.03 3.74 -4.07
C ALA A 185 -9.61 3.28 -4.41
N SER A 186 -8.94 3.98 -5.32
CA SER A 186 -7.58 3.69 -5.77
C SER A 186 -7.05 4.88 -6.56
N TYR A 187 -5.75 4.89 -6.83
CA TYR A 187 -5.09 5.93 -7.61
C TYR A 187 -4.18 5.32 -8.66
N ALA A 188 -3.84 6.10 -9.68
CA ALA A 188 -2.72 5.85 -10.59
C ALA A 188 -2.01 7.17 -10.85
N ILE A 189 -0.70 7.11 -11.06
CA ILE A 189 0.13 8.27 -11.39
C ILE A 189 0.67 8.04 -12.80
N ALA A 190 0.33 8.95 -13.70
CA ALA A 190 0.78 8.89 -15.09
C ALA A 190 0.59 10.25 -15.76
N ASP A 191 1.46 10.55 -16.73
CA ASP A 191 1.30 11.62 -17.70
C ASP A 191 0.22 11.19 -18.70
N VAL A 192 -1.04 11.51 -18.38
CA VAL A 192 -2.20 11.00 -19.13
C VAL A 192 -2.49 11.82 -20.39
N ASP A 193 -2.01 13.07 -20.45
CA ASP A 193 -2.24 13.97 -21.58
C ASP A 193 -0.99 14.24 -22.44
N GLY A 194 0.17 13.76 -22.01
CA GLY A 194 1.43 13.82 -22.73
C GLY A 194 2.13 15.17 -22.63
N ASP A 195 1.83 15.98 -21.61
CA ASP A 195 2.46 17.29 -21.40
C ASP A 195 3.81 17.23 -20.66
N GLY A 196 4.19 16.03 -20.20
CA GLY A 196 5.42 15.77 -19.46
C GLY A 196 5.30 15.99 -17.95
N LYS A 197 4.10 16.23 -17.42
CA LYS A 197 3.81 16.22 -15.98
C LYS A 197 2.99 14.98 -15.65
N GLN A 198 3.10 14.52 -14.41
CA GLN A 198 2.28 13.42 -13.94
C GLN A 198 0.95 13.94 -13.41
N GLU A 199 -0.12 13.18 -13.66
CA GLU A 199 -1.42 13.39 -13.05
C GLU A 199 -1.75 12.29 -12.05
N LEU A 200 -2.47 12.68 -10.99
CA LEU A 200 -3.12 11.74 -10.09
C LEU A 200 -4.51 11.39 -10.64
N VAL A 201 -4.67 10.17 -11.11
CA VAL A 201 -5.95 9.61 -11.56
C VAL A 201 -6.57 8.83 -10.41
N THR A 202 -7.88 8.99 -10.19
CA THR A 202 -8.62 8.20 -9.19
C THR A 202 -9.96 7.74 -9.72
N VAL A 203 -10.57 6.79 -9.02
CA VAL A 203 -11.91 6.31 -9.29
C VAL A 203 -12.80 6.53 -8.07
N ASP A 204 -14.04 6.90 -8.35
CA ASP A 204 -15.09 6.95 -7.34
C ASP A 204 -15.82 5.61 -7.30
N ARG A 205 -15.93 5.01 -6.11
CA ARG A 205 -16.83 3.87 -5.89
C ARG A 205 -18.11 4.26 -5.14
N GLY A 206 -18.21 5.51 -4.72
CA GLY A 206 -19.47 6.12 -4.33
C GLY A 206 -20.31 6.28 -5.59
N THR A 207 -21.43 5.58 -5.66
CA THR A 207 -22.43 5.90 -6.69
C THR A 207 -22.98 7.28 -6.36
N LYS A 208 -22.88 8.24 -7.30
CA LYS A 208 -23.89 9.30 -7.35
C LYS A 208 -25.27 8.69 -7.58
#